data_AF-A0A424NQW1-F1
#
_entry.id   AF-A0A424NQW1-F1
#
_cell.length_a   1.000
_cell.length_b   1.000
_cell.length_c   1.000
_cell.angle_alpha   90.00
_cell.angle_beta   90.00
_cell.angle_gamma   90.00
#
_symmetry.space_group_name_H-M   'P 1'
#
loop_
_entity.id
_entity.type
_entity.pdbx_description
1 polymer ?
#
loop_
_entity_poly.entity_id
_entity_poly.type
_entity_poly.pdbx_seq_one_letter_code
_entity_poly.pdbx_strand_id
1 'polypeptide(L)'
;MKALLITTQNLENYNLDGGNAWKFKGGSDYIVSFETEKLIYEEDAYGKGLHSYYEAPEVSEASIIAVINQIGNAGSEGYQSYVRNVEEVSVDHVTEDEIRFKDEPEALELFSAERLTWKELQEKL
;
A
#
# COMPACT_ATOMS: atom_id res chain seq x y z
N MET A 1 11.16 -8.87 -6.52
CA MET A 1 10.36 -7.72 -7.02
C MET A 1 10.11 -6.81 -5.82
N LYS A 2 10.14 -5.48 -5.97
CA LYS A 2 9.83 -4.56 -4.86
C LYS A 2 8.33 -4.28 -4.81
N ALA A 3 7.81 -4.07 -3.61
CA ALA A 3 6.43 -3.65 -3.37
C ALA A 3 6.32 -2.81 -2.11
N LEU A 4 5.19 -2.12 -1.96
CA LEU A 4 4.78 -1.51 -0.70
C LEU A 4 3.70 -2.36 -0.05
N LEU A 5 3.92 -2.76 1.20
CA LEU A 5 2.86 -3.22 2.09
C LEU A 5 2.21 -1.99 2.73
N ILE A 6 0.93 -1.79 2.47
CA ILE A 6 0.17 -0.62 2.90
C ILE A 6 -1.00 -1.11 3.74
N THR A 7 -0.95 -0.80 5.03
CA THR A 7 -2.01 -1.12 5.99
C THR A 7 -2.92 0.08 6.15
N THR A 8 -4.21 -0.10 5.93
CA THR A 8 -5.22 0.91 6.19
C THR A 8 -5.94 0.68 7.52
N GLN A 9 -6.60 1.71 8.02
CA GLN A 9 -7.48 1.65 9.17
C GLN A 9 -8.79 2.33 8.82
N ASN A 10 -9.89 1.67 9.12
CA ASN A 10 -11.21 2.19 8.82
C ASN A 10 -11.84 2.86 10.04
N LEU A 11 -12.58 3.94 9.79
CA LEU A 11 -13.40 4.69 10.71
C LEU A 11 -14.85 4.64 10.22
N GLU A 12 -15.74 4.15 11.08
CA GLU A 12 -17.18 4.13 10.80
C GLU A 12 -17.90 5.04 11.79
N ASN A 13 -18.79 5.90 11.28
CA ASN A 13 -19.65 6.76 12.09
C ASN A 13 -20.97 6.05 12.39
N TYR A 14 -21.22 5.81 13.67
CA TYR A 14 -22.42 5.10 14.13
C TYR A 14 -23.61 6.01 14.40
N ASN A 15 -23.51 7.31 14.08
CA ASN A 15 -24.55 8.34 14.14
C ASN A 15 -25.64 8.06 15.20
N LEU A 16 -25.22 8.01 16.47
CA LEU A 16 -26.12 7.77 17.59
C LEU A 16 -26.85 9.08 17.88
N ASP A 17 -28.18 9.05 17.89
CA ASP A 17 -29.11 10.19 18.06
C ASP A 17 -28.59 11.28 19.02
N GLY A 18 -27.80 12.22 18.50
CA GLY A 18 -27.19 13.31 19.27
C GLY A 18 -25.72 13.63 18.99
N GLY A 19 -24.97 12.83 18.20
CA GLY A 19 -23.60 13.18 17.81
C GLY A 19 -22.86 12.18 16.93
N ASN A 20 -21.79 12.63 16.28
CA ASN A 20 -20.89 11.79 15.50
C ASN A 20 -20.06 10.91 16.45
N ALA A 21 -20.30 9.59 16.44
CA ALA A 21 -19.54 8.61 17.22
C ALA A 21 -18.75 7.73 16.25
N TRP A 22 -17.43 7.90 16.26
CA TRP A 22 -16.52 7.16 15.36
C TRP A 22 -15.88 5.98 16.08
N LYS A 23 -15.82 4.83 15.41
CA LYS A 23 -15.12 3.65 15.91
C LYS A 23 -14.19 3.09 14.85
N PHE A 24 -13.01 2.65 15.29
CA PHE A 24 -12.09 1.88 14.46
C PHE A 24 -12.68 0.50 14.15
N LYS A 25 -12.73 0.15 12.86
CA LYS A 25 -13.27 -1.13 12.40
C LYS A 25 -12.38 -1.78 11.36
N GLY A 26 -11.37 -2.51 11.83
CA GLY A 26 -10.46 -3.25 10.96
C GLY A 26 -9.75 -2.34 9.96
N GLY A 27 -9.29 -2.94 8.87
CA GLY A 27 -8.52 -2.29 7.83
C GLY A 27 -8.32 -3.26 6.68
N SER A 28 -7.59 -2.82 5.68
CA SER A 28 -7.15 -3.65 4.57
C SER A 28 -5.64 -3.53 4.47
N ASP A 29 -4.99 -4.65 4.17
CA ASP A 29 -3.59 -4.64 3.75
C ASP A 29 -3.53 -4.75 2.23
N TYR A 30 -2.68 -3.93 1.62
CA TYR A 30 -2.41 -3.94 0.18
C TYR A 30 -0.92 -4.20 -0.04
N ILE A 31 -0.59 -5.10 -0.96
CA ILE A 31 0.78 -5.25 -1.45
C ILE A 31 0.81 -4.73 -2.88
N VAL A 32 1.41 -3.55 -3.07
CA VAL A 32 1.47 -2.89 -4.37
C VAL A 32 2.86 -3.04 -4.97
N SER A 33 3.00 -3.91 -5.97
CA SER A 33 4.27 -4.12 -6.66
C SER A 33 4.51 -3.07 -7.75
N PHE A 34 5.76 -2.62 -7.87
CA PHE A 34 6.19 -1.63 -8.84
C PHE A 34 7.54 -2.00 -9.46
N GLU A 35 7.79 -1.53 -10.68
CA GLU A 35 9.08 -1.67 -11.34
C GLU A 35 10.08 -0.60 -10.89
N THR A 36 11.36 -0.93 -10.99
CA THR A 36 12.47 0.01 -10.74
C THR A 36 13.40 0.02 -11.94
N GLU A 37 13.73 1.21 -12.41
CA GLU A 37 14.73 1.39 -13.45
C GLU A 37 16.12 1.62 -12.84
N LYS A 38 17.15 1.03 -13.44
CA LYS A 38 18.54 1.27 -13.05
C LYS A 38 19.07 2.50 -13.78
N LEU A 39 19.23 3.59 -13.05
CA LEU A 39 19.70 4.87 -13.57
C LEU A 39 21.18 5.09 -13.25
N ILE A 40 21.82 5.93 -14.06
CA ILE A 40 23.23 6.31 -13.94
C ILE A 40 23.30 7.74 -13.45
N TYR A 41 24.23 8.02 -12.54
CA TYR A 41 24.64 9.37 -12.21
C TYR A 41 26.16 9.50 -12.16
N GLU A 42 26.64 10.72 -12.39
CA GLU A 42 28.05 11.07 -12.24
C GLU A 42 28.22 11.85 -10.94
N GLU A 43 29.11 11.37 -10.07
CA GLU A 43 29.46 12.07 -8.82
C GLU A 43 30.27 13.35 -9.07
N ASP A 44 30.97 13.42 -10.22
CA ASP A 44 31.74 14.58 -10.65
C ASP A 44 31.64 14.74 -12.17
N ALA A 45 30.82 15.69 -12.63
CA ALA A 45 30.59 15.99 -14.04
C ALA A 45 31.84 16.48 -14.80
N TYR A 46 32.93 16.79 -14.10
CA TYR A 46 34.20 17.20 -14.68
C TYR A 46 35.37 16.23 -14.35
N GLY A 47 35.07 15.12 -13.67
CA GLY A 47 36.03 14.11 -13.22
C GLY A 47 36.31 13.01 -14.26
N LYS A 48 37.00 11.93 -13.84
CA LYS A 48 37.45 10.82 -14.71
C LYS A 48 36.34 9.94 -15.33
N GLY A 49 35.07 10.37 -15.31
CA GLY A 49 33.95 9.61 -15.87
C GLY A 49 33.60 8.34 -15.07
N LEU A 50 33.70 8.41 -13.74
CA LEU A 50 33.23 7.32 -12.87
C LEU A 50 31.71 7.40 -12.75
N HIS A 51 31.03 6.35 -13.22
CA HIS A 51 29.59 6.22 -13.17
C HIS A 51 29.17 5.43 -11.93
N SER A 52 28.27 6.01 -11.16
CA SER A 52 27.55 5.33 -10.07
C SER A 52 26.13 5.01 -10.53
N TYR A 53 25.49 4.03 -9.90
CA TYR A 53 24.16 3.56 -10.28
C TYR A 53 23.20 3.67 -9.10
N TYR A 54 21.94 3.94 -9.36
CA TYR A 54 20.85 3.87 -8.38
C TYR A 54 19.59 3.26 -9.00
N GLU A 55 18.70 2.78 -8.16
CA GLU A 55 17.38 2.30 -8.57
C GLU A 55 16.37 3.41 -8.36
N ALA A 56 15.63 3.77 -9.42
CA ALA A 56 14.52 4.70 -9.35
C ALA A 56 13.21 3.94 -9.53
N PRO A 57 12.25 4.05 -8.59
CA PRO A 57 10.95 3.43 -8.77
C PRO A 57 10.17 4.13 -9.89
N GLU A 58 9.41 3.37 -10.68
CA GLU A 58 8.57 3.91 -11.76
C GLU A 58 7.43 4.81 -11.24
N VAL A 59 7.09 4.66 -9.96
CA VAL A 59 6.04 5.39 -9.26
C VAL A 59 6.52 5.78 -7.86
N SER A 60 6.12 6.97 -7.41
CA SER A 60 6.42 7.40 -6.04
C SER A 60 5.49 6.73 -5.02
N GLU A 61 6.00 6.46 -3.82
CA GLU A 61 5.21 6.00 -2.67
C GLU A 61 3.98 6.90 -2.44
N ALA A 62 4.16 8.22 -2.53
CA ALA A 62 3.09 9.20 -2.36
C ALA A 62 1.95 9.02 -3.38
N SER A 63 2.26 8.65 -4.62
CA SER A 63 1.25 8.38 -5.66
C SER A 63 0.44 7.13 -5.34
N ILE A 64 1.09 6.06 -4.88
CA ILE A 64 0.41 4.82 -4.45
C ILE A 64 -0.52 5.10 -3.27
N ILE A 65 -0.02 5.79 -2.24
CA ILE A 65 -0.80 6.17 -1.05
C ILE A 65 -2.01 7.03 -1.43
N ALA A 66 -1.84 7.97 -2.35
CA ALA A 66 -2.94 8.83 -2.80
C ALA A 66 -4.07 8.02 -3.44
N VAL A 67 -3.75 7.05 -4.30
CA VAL A 67 -4.75 6.17 -4.93
C VAL A 67 -5.46 5.30 -3.89
N ILE A 68 -4.73 4.69 -2.94
CA ILE A 68 -5.34 3.88 -1.87
C ILE A 68 -6.27 4.71 -0.99
N ASN A 69 -5.85 5.92 -0.60
CA ASN A 69 -6.72 6.83 0.15
C ASN A 69 -7.96 7.24 -0.65
N GLN A 70 -7.85 7.38 -1.97
CA GLN A 70 -8.99 7.70 -2.82
C GLN A 70 -9.99 6.53 -2.90
N ILE A 71 -9.50 5.29 -3.04
CA ILE A 71 -10.33 4.07 -2.99
C ILE A 71 -11.04 3.94 -1.63
N GLY A 72 -10.32 4.21 -0.54
CA GLY A 72 -10.81 4.08 0.83
C GLY A 72 -11.83 5.14 1.28
N ASN A 73 -12.00 6.22 0.53
CA ASN A 73 -12.91 7.32 0.86
C ASN A 73 -14.21 7.20 0.06
N ALA A 74 -15.10 6.32 0.51
CA ALA A 74 -16.44 6.14 -0.06
C ALA A 74 -17.42 7.24 0.40
N GLY A 75 -17.29 8.45 -0.14
CA GLY A 75 -18.32 9.49 -0.07
C GLY A 75 -18.90 9.82 1.32
N SER A 76 -20.02 10.53 1.34
CA SER A 76 -20.64 11.07 2.57
C SER A 76 -21.37 10.05 3.45
N GLU A 77 -21.24 8.75 3.19
CA GLU A 77 -22.04 7.69 3.86
C GLU A 77 -21.40 7.13 5.16
N GLY A 78 -20.41 7.83 5.72
CA GLY A 78 -19.98 7.59 7.11
C GLY A 78 -18.83 6.58 7.29
N TYR A 79 -18.12 6.25 6.21
CA TYR A 79 -16.91 5.42 6.27
C TYR A 79 -15.69 6.18 5.73
N GLN A 80 -14.59 6.18 6.48
CA GLN A 80 -13.30 6.73 6.06
C GLN A 80 -12.21 5.68 6.29
N SER A 81 -11.49 5.31 5.25
CA SER A 81 -10.26 4.53 5.36
C SER A 81 -9.05 5.45 5.17
N TYR A 82 -8.06 5.31 6.04
CA TYR A 82 -6.80 6.05 5.95
C TYR A 82 -5.61 5.11 6.08
N VAL A 83 -4.51 5.44 5.42
CA VAL A 83 -3.25 4.70 5.55
C VAL A 83 -2.68 4.88 6.95
N ARG A 84 -2.39 3.76 7.63
CA ARG A 84 -1.82 3.70 8.97
C ARG A 84 -0.32 3.39 8.94
N ASN A 85 0.10 2.50 8.06
CA ASN A 85 1.50 2.07 7.93
C ASN A 85 1.86 1.81 6.47
N VAL A 86 3.11 2.07 6.12
CA VAL A 86 3.69 1.79 4.80
C VAL A 86 5.07 1.19 5.03
N GLU A 87 5.34 0.07 4.38
CA GLU A 87 6.61 -0.64 4.46
C GLU A 87 7.05 -1.11 3.06
N GLU A 88 8.30 -0.88 2.68
CA GLU A 88 8.88 -1.48 1.47
C GLU A 88 9.21 -2.95 1.75
N VAL A 89 8.67 -3.86 0.94
CA VAL A 89 8.82 -5.30 1.06
C VAL A 89 9.27 -5.93 -0.25
N SER A 90 9.88 -7.12 -0.16
CA SER A 90 10.06 -8.00 -1.32
C SER A 90 8.87 -8.93 -1.46
N VAL A 91 8.31 -9.06 -2.68
CA VAL A 91 7.04 -9.78 -2.94
C VAL A 91 7.11 -11.30 -2.69
N ASP A 92 8.28 -11.82 -2.34
CA ASP A 92 8.45 -13.22 -1.93
C ASP A 92 8.01 -13.46 -0.46
N HIS A 93 7.60 -12.42 0.27
CA HIS A 93 7.27 -12.51 1.69
C HIS A 93 5.77 -12.74 1.90
N VAL A 94 5.46 -13.89 2.50
CA VAL A 94 4.15 -14.24 3.05
C VAL A 94 4.04 -13.54 4.42
N THR A 95 2.94 -12.87 4.72
CA THR A 95 2.74 -12.17 6.00
C THR A 95 2.60 -13.15 7.17
N GLU A 96 2.83 -12.70 8.41
CA GLU A 96 2.67 -13.56 9.60
C GLU A 96 1.25 -14.13 9.72
N ASP A 97 0.23 -13.34 9.39
CA ASP A 97 -1.16 -13.79 9.40
C ASP A 97 -1.46 -14.73 8.22
N GLU A 98 -0.91 -14.49 7.02
CA GLU A 98 -1.00 -15.45 5.90
C GLU A 98 -0.36 -16.81 6.28
N ILE A 99 0.75 -16.80 7.02
CA ILE A 99 1.37 -18.02 7.55
C ILE A 99 0.48 -18.68 8.60
N ARG A 100 -0.08 -17.88 9.52
CA ARG A 100 -0.90 -18.36 10.64
C ARG A 100 -2.19 -19.03 10.16
N PHE A 101 -2.82 -18.48 9.13
CA PHE A 101 -4.09 -18.95 8.62
C PHE A 101 -3.97 -19.75 7.31
N LYS A 102 -2.76 -20.12 6.88
CA LYS A 102 -2.52 -20.83 5.60
C LYS A 102 -3.36 -22.09 5.40
N ASP A 103 -3.71 -22.78 6.50
CA ASP A 103 -4.44 -24.05 6.50
C ASP A 103 -5.96 -23.84 6.73
N GLU A 104 -6.41 -22.60 6.90
CA GLU A 104 -7.81 -22.19 7.12
C GLU A 104 -8.24 -21.20 6.02
N PRO A 105 -8.72 -21.66 4.86
CA PRO A 105 -8.96 -20.80 3.68
C PRO A 105 -9.90 -19.62 3.94
N GLU A 106 -10.97 -19.86 4.69
CA GLU A 106 -11.96 -18.82 5.05
C GLU A 106 -11.37 -17.74 5.96
N ALA A 107 -10.43 -18.12 6.85
CA ALA A 107 -9.71 -17.17 7.68
C ALA A 107 -8.61 -16.47 6.87
N LEU A 108 -7.89 -17.21 6.03
CA LEU A 108 -6.84 -16.68 5.17
C LEU A 108 -7.36 -15.57 4.27
N GLU A 109 -8.53 -15.72 3.66
CA GLU A 109 -9.16 -14.67 2.85
C GLU A 109 -9.43 -13.37 3.64
N LEU A 110 -9.68 -13.48 4.96
CA LEU A 110 -9.89 -12.31 5.83
C LEU A 110 -8.60 -11.57 6.20
N PHE A 111 -7.44 -12.24 6.08
CA PHE A 111 -6.13 -11.72 6.47
C PHE A 111 -5.13 -11.62 5.31
N SER A 112 -5.49 -12.10 4.12
CA SER A 112 -4.65 -11.99 2.93
C SER A 112 -4.64 -10.56 2.46
N ALA A 113 -3.46 -9.98 2.36
CA ALA A 113 -3.30 -8.67 1.75
C ALA A 113 -3.73 -8.73 0.27
N GLU A 114 -4.44 -7.71 -0.19
CA GLU A 114 -4.77 -7.60 -1.60
C GLU A 114 -3.52 -7.27 -2.40
N ARG A 115 -3.11 -8.16 -3.30
CA ARG A 115 -1.90 -8.01 -4.12
C ARG A 115 -2.25 -7.40 -5.46
N LEU A 116 -1.65 -6.25 -5.77
CA LEU A 116 -1.88 -5.51 -7.01
C LEU A 116 -0.55 -5.05 -7.59
N THR A 117 -0.44 -5.04 -8.90
CA THR A 117 0.55 -4.21 -9.59
C THR A 117 0.16 -2.75 -9.50
N TRP A 118 1.13 -1.84 -9.66
CA TRP A 118 0.84 -0.41 -9.78
C TRP A 118 -0.24 -0.13 -10.83
N LYS A 119 -0.18 -0.82 -11.98
CA LYS A 119 -1.17 -0.69 -13.05
C LYS A 119 -2.57 -1.12 -12.63
N GLU A 120 -2.71 -2.28 -11.98
CA GLU A 120 -4.01 -2.78 -11.49
C GLU A 120 -4.60 -1.85 -10.41
N LEU A 121 -3.77 -1.26 -9.56
CA LEU A 121 -4.22 -0.29 -8.57
C LEU A 121 -4.80 0.97 -9.25
N GLN A 122 -4.20 1.45 -10.35
CA GLN A 122 -4.71 2.60 -11.10
C GLN A 122 -6.08 2.32 -11.73
N GLU A 123 -6.34 1.08 -12.14
CA GLU A 123 -7.59 0.65 -12.77
C GLU A 123 -8.76 0.50 -11.77
N LYS A 124 -8.50 0.56 -10.46
CA LYS A 124 -9.53 0.47 -9.40
C LYS A 124 -10.28 1.77 -9.12
N LEU A 125 -9.83 2.90 -9.66
CA LEU A 125 -10.51 4.20 -9.54
C LEU A 125 -11.67 4.33 -10.53
#